data_AF-A0A1J1EAF6-F1
#
_entry.id   AF-A0A1J1EAF6-F1
#
_cell.length_a   1.000
_cell.length_b   1.000
_cell.length_c   1.000
_cell.angle_alpha   90.00
_cell.angle_beta   90.00
_cell.angle_gamma   90.00
#
_symmetry.space_group_name_H-M   'P 1'
#
loop_
_entity.id
_entity.type
_entity.pdbx_description
1 polymer ?
#
loop_
_entity_poly.entity_id
_entity_poly.type
_entity_poly.pdbx_seq_one_letter_code
_entity_poly.pdbx_strand_id
1 'polypeptide(L)'
;MFLAQINNIDLDLADQLTIVLTTTMASIGSAAIPGAGLVLLVTVLQSVGLNPAWISIIFPIDRLLDMCRTVVNISGDIAISTIVAKSENEIGVGQVTELEN
;
A
#
# COMPACT_ATOMS: atom_id res chain seq x y z
N MET A 1 -12.66 6.66 -1.94
CA MET A 1 -13.41 7.36 -0.87
C MET A 1 -13.26 8.88 -0.95
N PHE A 2 -12.13 9.48 -0.54
CA PHE A 2 -11.94 10.95 -0.50
C PHE A 2 -12.37 11.68 -1.80
N LEU A 3 -11.88 11.22 -2.95
CA LEU A 3 -12.18 11.85 -4.25
C LEU A 3 -13.65 11.72 -4.68
N ALA A 4 -14.36 10.66 -4.26
CA ALA A 4 -15.79 10.53 -4.55
C ALA A 4 -16.61 11.49 -3.68
N GLN A 5 -16.26 11.58 -2.40
CA GLN A 5 -16.94 12.45 -1.43
C GLN A 5 -16.81 13.94 -1.78
N ILE A 6 -15.61 14.40 -2.18
CA ILE A 6 -15.42 15.82 -2.54
C ILE A 6 -16.16 16.22 -3.83
N ASN A 7 -16.47 15.25 -4.69
CA ASN A 7 -17.27 15.44 -5.90
C ASN A 7 -18.77 15.13 -5.69
N ASN A 8 -19.21 14.93 -4.44
CA ASN A 8 -20.60 14.57 -4.07
C ASN A 8 -21.11 13.32 -4.82
N ILE A 9 -20.26 12.31 -4.98
CA ILE A 9 -20.61 11.02 -5.55
C ILE A 9 -20.73 10.00 -4.43
N ASP A 10 -21.92 9.42 -4.31
CA ASP A 10 -22.17 8.31 -3.41
C ASP A 10 -21.68 7.00 -4.06
N LEU A 11 -20.76 6.32 -3.37
CA LEU A 11 -20.27 5.01 -3.76
C LEU A 11 -21.16 3.94 -3.12
N ASP A 12 -21.78 3.11 -3.95
CA ASP A 12 -22.58 2.00 -3.43
C ASP A 12 -21.68 0.88 -2.86
N LEU A 13 -22.30 -0.17 -2.33
CA LEU A 13 -21.54 -1.29 -1.75
C LEU A 13 -20.74 -2.07 -2.82
N ALA A 14 -21.23 -2.13 -4.05
CA ALA A 14 -20.57 -2.84 -5.15
C ALA A 14 -19.32 -2.07 -5.62
N ASP A 15 -19.37 -0.74 -5.66
CA ASP A 15 -18.23 0.14 -5.95
C ASP A 15 -17.14 -0.02 -4.90
N GLN A 16 -17.51 -0.05 -3.62
CA GLN A 16 -16.56 -0.23 -2.53
C GLN A 16 -15.88 -1.61 -2.59
N LEU A 17 -16.65 -2.66 -2.89
CA LEU A 17 -16.09 -4.00 -3.09
C LEU A 17 -15.13 -4.03 -4.29
N THR A 18 -15.51 -3.39 -5.39
CA THR A 18 -14.66 -3.25 -6.58
C THR A 18 -13.37 -2.53 -6.25
N ILE A 19 -13.42 -1.42 -5.50
CA ILE A 19 -12.24 -0.68 -5.05
C ILE A 19 -11.30 -1.58 -4.25
N VAL A 20 -11.82 -2.33 -3.26
CA VAL A 20 -10.99 -3.22 -2.43
C VAL A 20 -10.35 -4.31 -3.29
N LEU A 21 -11.12 -4.96 -4.16
CA LEU A 21 -10.61 -6.02 -5.03
C LEU A 21 -9.55 -5.51 -6.01
N THR A 22 -9.84 -4.42 -6.73
CA THR A 22 -8.90 -3.81 -7.69
C THR A 22 -7.63 -3.35 -6.99
N THR A 23 -7.76 -2.65 -5.86
CA THR A 23 -6.59 -2.15 -5.11
C THR A 23 -5.73 -3.29 -4.58
N THR A 24 -6.36 -4.37 -4.10
CA THR A 24 -5.63 -5.55 -3.60
C THR A 24 -4.86 -6.25 -4.72
N MET A 25 -5.52 -6.49 -5.87
CA MET A 25 -4.86 -7.09 -7.03
C MET A 25 -3.73 -6.21 -7.57
N ALA A 26 -3.96 -4.91 -7.66
CA ALA A 26 -2.95 -3.96 -8.13
C ALA A 26 -1.76 -3.84 -7.15
N SER A 27 -1.99 -3.99 -5.83
CA SER A 27 -0.94 -3.97 -4.82
C SER A 27 0.05 -5.14 -4.98
N ILE A 28 -0.41 -6.31 -5.43
CA ILE A 28 0.47 -7.47 -5.66
C ILE A 28 1.39 -7.23 -6.86
N GLY A 29 0.89 -6.55 -7.90
CA GLY A 29 1.62 -6.31 -9.15
C GLY A 29 2.51 -5.06 -9.18
N SER A 30 2.49 -4.21 -8.15
CA SER A 30 3.24 -2.95 -8.15
C SER A 30 4.66 -3.14 -7.64
N ALA A 31 5.66 -2.91 -8.49
CA ALA A 31 7.05 -2.74 -8.04
C ALA A 31 7.18 -1.46 -7.18
N ALA A 32 8.07 -1.49 -6.17
CA ALA A 32 8.32 -0.35 -5.30
C ALA A 32 9.11 0.74 -6.06
N ILE A 33 8.40 1.71 -6.62
CA ILE A 33 8.97 2.91 -7.26
C ILE A 33 8.37 4.18 -6.64
N PRO A 34 9.13 5.29 -6.56
CA PRO A 34 8.59 6.57 -6.12
C PRO A 34 7.38 6.99 -6.97
N GLY A 35 6.28 7.37 -6.33
CA GLY A 35 5.05 7.79 -7.02
C GLY A 35 4.14 6.65 -7.52
N ALA A 36 4.43 5.39 -7.17
CA ALA A 36 3.55 4.24 -7.47
C ALA A 36 2.10 4.43 -6.94
N GLY A 37 1.95 5.18 -5.84
CA GLY A 37 0.65 5.48 -5.25
C GLY A 37 -0.30 6.24 -6.18
N LEU A 38 0.20 7.15 -7.01
CA LEU A 38 -0.64 7.88 -7.96
C LEU A 38 -1.11 6.99 -9.10
N VAL A 39 -0.24 6.12 -9.60
CA VAL A 39 -0.58 5.16 -10.66
C VAL A 39 -1.68 4.20 -10.18
N LEU A 40 -1.53 3.67 -8.96
CA LEU A 40 -2.55 2.85 -8.31
C LEU A 40 -3.88 3.59 -8.20
N LEU A 41 -3.84 4.85 -7.75
CA LEU A 41 -5.04 5.66 -7.58
C LEU A 41 -5.77 5.92 -8.92
N VAL A 42 -5.04 6.18 -10.01
CA VAL A 42 -5.63 6.31 -11.35
C VAL A 42 -6.36 5.03 -11.75
N THR A 43 -5.73 3.88 -11.58
CA THR A 43 -6.33 2.56 -11.91
C THR A 43 -7.60 2.31 -11.11
N VAL A 44 -7.61 2.65 -9.82
CA VAL A 44 -8.78 2.48 -8.95
C VAL A 44 -9.91 3.44 -9.31
N LEU A 45 -9.62 4.69 -9.68
CA LEU A 45 -10.66 5.63 -10.13
C LEU A 45 -11.31 5.13 -11.42
N GLN A 46 -10.51 4.62 -12.36
CA GLN A 46 -11.00 4.07 -13.61
C GLN A 46 -11.86 2.81 -13.41
N SER A 47 -11.55 1.96 -12.41
CA SER A 47 -12.32 0.72 -12.17
C SER A 47 -13.74 0.96 -11.68
N VAL A 48 -14.02 2.11 -11.06
CA VAL A 48 -15.36 2.55 -10.64
C VAL A 48 -15.92 3.69 -11.49
N GLY A 49 -15.34 3.96 -12.67
CA GLY A 49 -15.85 4.95 -13.62
C GLY A 49 -15.70 6.42 -13.20
N LEU A 50 -14.83 6.72 -12.22
CA LEU A 50 -14.55 8.07 -11.77
C LEU A 50 -13.49 8.77 -12.64
N ASN A 51 -13.54 10.10 -12.69
CA ASN A 51 -12.62 10.89 -13.50
C ASN A 51 -11.19 10.87 -12.91
N PRO A 52 -10.19 10.31 -13.60
CA PRO A 52 -8.83 10.23 -13.07
C PRO A 52 -8.14 11.61 -12.94
N ALA A 53 -8.64 12.65 -13.61
CA ALA A 53 -8.09 14.01 -13.51
C ALA A 53 -8.19 14.61 -12.10
N TRP A 54 -9.07 14.07 -11.23
CA TRP A 54 -9.21 14.50 -9.84
C TRP A 54 -7.97 14.24 -8.98
N ILE A 55 -7.03 13.41 -9.46
CA ILE A 55 -5.74 13.18 -8.81
C ILE A 55 -4.91 14.45 -8.64
N SER A 56 -5.16 15.47 -9.47
CA SER A 56 -4.52 16.79 -9.40
C SER A 56 -4.63 17.45 -8.02
N ILE A 57 -5.69 17.14 -7.25
CA ILE A 57 -5.89 17.63 -5.87
C ILE A 57 -4.88 17.00 -4.90
N ILE A 58 -4.49 15.74 -5.14
CA ILE A 58 -3.59 14.97 -4.29
C ILE A 58 -2.13 15.13 -4.72
N PHE A 59 -1.90 15.50 -5.99
CA PHE A 59 -0.56 15.65 -6.56
C PHE A 59 0.42 16.48 -5.69
N PRO A 60 0.03 17.63 -5.09
CA PRO A 60 0.96 18.42 -4.26
C PRO A 60 1.45 17.71 -3.00
N ILE A 61 0.64 16.79 -2.45
CA ILE A 61 0.93 16.07 -1.21
C ILE A 61 1.44 14.64 -1.46
N ASP A 62 1.47 14.19 -2.71
CA ASP A 62 1.83 12.82 -3.07
C ASP A 62 3.18 12.39 -2.48
N ARG A 63 4.18 13.27 -2.54
CA ARG A 63 5.51 12.99 -1.99
C ARG A 63 5.49 12.69 -0.50
N LEU A 64 4.68 13.42 0.27
CA LEU A 64 4.53 13.17 1.70
C LEU A 64 3.80 11.85 1.94
N LEU A 65 2.72 11.60 1.20
CA LEU A 65 1.94 10.36 1.31
C LEU A 65 2.77 9.12 0.93
N ASP A 66 3.63 9.22 -0.08
CA ASP A 66 4.50 8.15 -0.53
C ASP A 66 5.57 7.79 0.51
N MET A 67 6.14 8.82 1.18
CA MET A 67 7.04 8.61 2.32
C MET A 67 6.33 7.92 3.48
N CYS A 68 5.13 8.38 3.86
CA CYS A 68 4.34 7.72 4.91
C CYS A 68 4.05 6.25 4.58
N ARG A 69 3.68 5.96 3.32
CA ARG A 69 3.42 4.60 2.85
C ARG A 69 4.67 3.71 2.97
N THR A 70 5.83 4.24 2.61
CA THR A 70 7.10 3.52 2.68
C THR A 70 7.46 3.15 4.12
N VAL A 71 7.29 4.09 5.08
CA VAL A 71 7.55 3.85 6.50
C VAL A 71 6.66 2.74 7.07
N VAL A 72 5.36 2.77 6.75
CA VAL A 72 4.42 1.74 7.22
C VAL A 72 4.75 0.38 6.61
N ASN A 73 5.07 0.33 5.31
CA ASN A 73 5.42 -0.92 4.63
C ASN A 73 6.69 -1.56 5.23
N ILE A 74 7.77 -0.78 5.40
CA ILE A 74 9.02 -1.29 6.01
C ILE A 74 8.79 -1.74 7.45
N SER A 75 7.99 -1.01 8.22
CA SER A 75 7.66 -1.39 9.60
C SER A 75 6.89 -2.71 9.65
N GLY A 76 5.99 -2.95 8.69
CA GLY A 76 5.30 -4.22 8.51
C GLY A 76 6.27 -5.36 8.20
N ASP A 77 7.19 -5.18 7.25
CA ASP A 77 8.17 -6.19 6.87
C ASP A 77 9.05 -6.61 8.06
N ILE A 78 9.50 -5.65 8.88
CA ILE A 78 10.26 -5.92 10.11
C ILE A 78 9.41 -6.70 11.12
N ALA A 79 8.14 -6.31 11.31
CA ALA A 79 7.24 -6.99 12.22
C ALA A 79 6.99 -8.44 11.79
N ILE A 80 6.66 -8.68 10.51
CA ILE A 80 6.44 -10.03 9.98
C ILE A 80 7.73 -10.85 10.04
N SER A 81 8.88 -10.28 9.65
CA SER A 81 10.17 -10.97 9.73
C SER A 81 10.49 -11.42 11.15
N THR A 82 10.22 -10.57 12.15
CA THR A 82 10.40 -10.92 13.57
C THR A 82 9.41 -12.00 14.01
N ILE A 83 8.14 -11.92 13.60
CA ILE A 83 7.13 -12.93 13.94
C ILE A 83 7.49 -14.29 13.34
N VAL A 84 7.92 -14.34 12.08
CA VAL A 84 8.35 -15.56 11.39
C VAL A 84 9.62 -16.11 12.02
N ALA A 85 10.63 -15.27 12.29
CA ALA A 85 11.82 -15.71 13.01
C ALA A 85 11.45 -16.30 14.38
N LYS A 86 10.44 -15.76 15.07
CA LYS A 86 9.96 -16.32 16.33
C LYS A 86 9.29 -17.69 16.15
N SER A 87 8.44 -17.83 15.13
CA SER A 87 7.73 -19.08 14.86
C SER A 87 8.68 -20.22 14.49
N GLU A 88 9.75 -19.90 13.76
CA GLU A 88 10.79 -20.85 13.37
C GLU A 88 11.86 -21.06 14.46
N ASN A 89 11.73 -20.44 15.64
CA ASN A 89 12.73 -20.43 16.71
C ASN A 89 14.11 -19.86 16.32
N GLU A 90 14.18 -19.00 15.30
CA GLU A 90 15.39 -18.35 14.79
C GLU A 90 15.70 -17.01 15.49
N ILE A 91 14.85 -16.55 16.42
CA ILE A 91 15.15 -15.35 17.22
C ILE A 91 16.37 -15.63 18.11
N GLY A 92 17.48 -14.95 17.79
CA GLY A 92 18.73 -15.03 18.55
C GLY A 92 19.65 -16.20 18.18
N VAL A 93 19.29 -17.03 17.20
CA VAL A 93 20.05 -18.24 16.82
C VAL A 93 21.24 -17.93 15.88
N GLY A 94 21.27 -16.76 15.24
CA GLY A 94 22.28 -16.41 14.22
C GLY A 94 23.43 -15.48 14.64
N GLN A 95 23.68 -15.21 15.92
CA GLN A 95 24.81 -14.34 16.33
C GLN A 95 25.79 -14.96 17.35
N VAL A 96 25.50 -16.13 17.92
CA VAL A 96 26.37 -16.74 18.95
C VAL A 96 27.09 -18.00 18.44
N THR A 97 26.57 -18.68 17.42
CA THR A 97 27.10 -19.98 16.94
C THR A 97 28.13 -19.90 15.81
N GLU A 98 28.31 -18.76 15.14
CA GLU A 98 29.36 -18.58 14.12
C GLU A 98 30.69 -18.04 14.67
N LEU A 99 30.77 -17.75 15.98
CA LEU A 99 32.00 -17.27 16.64
C LEU A 99 32.76 -18.37 17.42
N GLU A 100 32.30 -19.62 17.39
CA GLU A 100 32.89 -20.74 18.14
C GLU A 100 33.55 -21.83 17.28
N ASN A 101 33.80 -21.61 15.98
CA ASN A 101 34.61 -22.53 15.16
C ASN A 101 35.71 -21.83 14.37
#